data_AF-Q2WEH5-F1
#
_entry.id   AF-Q2WEH5-F1
#
_cell.length_a   1.000
_cell.length_b   1.000
_cell.length_c   1.000
_cell.angle_alpha   90.00
_cell.angle_beta   90.00
_cell.angle_gamma   90.00
#
_symmetry.space_group_name_H-M   'P 1'
#
loop_
_entity.id
_entity.type
_entity.pdbx_description
1 polymer ?
#
loop_
_entity_poly.entity_id
_entity_poly.type
_entity_poly.pdbx_seq_one_letter_code
_entity_poly.pdbx_strand_id
1 'polypeptide(L)'
;AESLKPVTDNSDNWSPPVHQKTPDQLERLKKAIGGNFLFSHLEDDQSAQVLGALVEKPAPAKGIKVISQGDAGDYFYVVEKGSFEVYVNSTGSLQPGPDGMGQKVGEIAEGGS
;
A
#
# COMPACT_ATOMS: atom_id res chain seq x y z
N ALA A 1 6.64 16.10 -6.78
CA ALA A 1 5.39 16.36 -6.03
C ALA A 1 4.32 16.66 -7.04
N GLU A 2 3.35 15.77 -7.21
CA GLU A 2 2.13 16.12 -7.93
C GLU A 2 1.31 17.04 -7.02
N SER A 3 1.03 18.24 -7.51
CA SER A 3 0.32 19.26 -6.75
C SER A 3 -1.15 18.88 -6.68
N LEU A 4 -1.62 18.48 -5.49
CA LEU A 4 -3.05 18.50 -5.20
C LEU A 4 -3.52 19.95 -5.31
N LYS A 5 -4.28 20.25 -6.37
CA LYS A 5 -4.81 21.60 -6.58
C LYS A 5 -5.77 21.91 -5.42
N PRO A 6 -5.67 23.10 -4.79
CA PRO A 6 -6.65 23.51 -3.79
C PRO A 6 -8.04 23.47 -4.41
N VAL A 7 -8.99 22.94 -3.63
CA VAL A 7 -10.37 22.53 -3.96
C VAL A 7 -11.32 23.64 -4.44
N THR A 8 -10.80 24.69 -5.08
CA THR A 8 -11.60 25.80 -5.60
C THR A 8 -11.57 25.79 -7.12
N ASP A 9 -12.11 24.74 -7.74
CA ASP A 9 -12.78 24.83 -9.03
C ASP A 9 -13.65 23.57 -9.21
N ASN A 10 -14.95 23.74 -8.95
CA ASN A 10 -16.07 22.96 -9.47
C ASN A 10 -15.83 21.46 -9.76
N SER A 11 -16.04 20.61 -8.74
CA SER A 11 -16.46 19.20 -8.88
C SER A 11 -16.07 18.50 -10.19
N ASP A 12 -14.79 18.17 -10.34
CA ASP A 12 -14.46 16.99 -11.12
C ASP A 12 -15.17 15.84 -10.38
N ASN A 13 -16.09 15.16 -11.04
CA ASN A 13 -17.02 14.17 -10.47
C ASN A 13 -16.29 12.86 -10.09
N TRP A 14 -15.13 13.00 -9.45
CA TRP A 14 -14.23 11.94 -9.11
C TRP A 14 -14.77 11.21 -7.89
N SER A 15 -15.31 10.02 -8.14
CA SER A 15 -15.62 9.05 -7.10
C SER A 15 -14.52 7.99 -7.09
N PRO A 16 -14.00 7.60 -5.92
CA PRO A 16 -13.06 6.51 -5.84
C PRO A 16 -13.68 5.23 -6.42
N PRO A 17 -12.90 4.37 -7.09
CA PRO A 17 -13.41 3.10 -7.57
C PRO A 17 -13.92 2.25 -6.40
N VAL A 18 -14.91 1.41 -6.67
CA VAL A 18 -15.44 0.49 -5.67
C VAL A 18 -15.23 -0.93 -6.15
N HIS A 19 -14.35 -1.64 -5.45
CA HIS A 19 -14.09 -3.06 -5.68
C HIS A 19 -14.87 -3.88 -4.65
N GLN A 20 -15.57 -4.91 -5.13
CA GLN A 20 -16.31 -5.83 -4.26
C GLN A 20 -15.35 -6.52 -3.29
N LYS A 21 -15.73 -6.55 -2.02
CA LYS A 21 -14.98 -7.18 -0.93
C LYS A 21 -15.94 -7.95 -0.06
N THR A 22 -15.49 -9.07 0.49
CA THR A 22 -16.28 -9.79 1.49
C THR A 22 -16.28 -9.03 2.82
N PRO A 23 -17.28 -9.25 3.69
CA PRO A 23 -17.30 -8.67 5.03
C PRO A 23 -16.01 -8.94 5.81
N ASP A 24 -15.51 -10.18 5.77
CA ASP A 24 -14.26 -10.56 6.44
C ASP A 24 -13.04 -9.82 5.87
N GLN A 25 -12.99 -9.59 4.55
CA GLN A 25 -11.92 -8.79 3.94
C GLN A 25 -11.97 -7.34 4.41
N LEU A 26 -13.17 -6.74 4.49
CA LEU A 26 -13.32 -5.37 4.96
C LEU A 26 -12.88 -5.21 6.41
N GLU A 27 -13.22 -6.16 7.29
CA GLU A 27 -12.78 -6.13 8.69
C GLU A 27 -11.25 -6.22 8.82
N ARG A 28 -10.62 -7.14 8.07
CA ARG A 28 -9.15 -7.25 8.05
C ARG A 28 -8.49 -5.98 7.54
N LEU A 29 -8.96 -5.42 6.44
CA LEU A 29 -8.41 -4.20 5.86
C LEU A 29 -8.63 -2.99 6.79
N LYS A 30 -9.81 -2.85 7.42
CA LYS A 30 -10.07 -1.78 8.40
C LYS A 30 -9.08 -1.84 9.55
N LYS A 31 -8.79 -3.05 10.05
CA LYS A 31 -7.79 -3.25 11.10
C LYS A 31 -6.37 -2.92 10.63
N ALA A 32 -6.01 -3.34 9.41
CA ALA A 32 -4.69 -3.13 8.84
C ALA A 32 -4.35 -1.64 8.66
N ILE A 33 -5.28 -0.86 8.13
CA ILE A 33 -5.06 0.57 7.89
C ILE A 33 -5.24 1.43 9.15
N GLY A 34 -5.98 0.96 10.15
CA GLY A 34 -6.32 1.73 11.34
C GLY A 34 -5.13 2.14 12.22
N GLY A 35 -4.02 1.41 12.13
CA GLY A 35 -2.77 1.77 12.82
C GLY A 35 -1.88 2.75 12.04
N ASN A 36 -2.21 3.05 10.79
CA ASN A 36 -1.37 3.85 9.91
C ASN A 36 -1.77 5.33 9.96
N PHE A 37 -0.79 6.21 10.16
CA PHE A 37 -0.98 7.65 10.34
C PHE A 37 -1.66 8.33 9.13
N LEU A 38 -1.57 7.74 7.94
CA LEU A 38 -2.22 8.25 6.74
C LEU A 38 -3.75 8.24 6.86
N PHE A 39 -4.30 7.32 7.67
CA PHE A 39 -5.74 7.10 7.80
C PHE A 39 -6.30 7.46 9.18
N SER A 40 -5.46 7.97 10.09
CA SER A 40 -5.84 8.21 11.50
C SER A 40 -6.89 9.29 11.72
N HIS A 41 -7.12 10.15 10.71
CA HIS A 41 -8.09 11.24 10.75
C HIS A 41 -9.28 11.04 9.80
N LEU A 42 -9.44 9.84 9.24
CA LEU A 42 -10.59 9.55 8.40
C LEU A 42 -11.82 9.22 9.25
N GLU A 43 -12.93 9.88 8.94
CA GLU A 43 -14.25 9.48 9.44
C GLU A 43 -14.67 8.12 8.86
N ASP A 44 -15.71 7.49 9.41
CA ASP A 44 -16.12 6.14 8.98
C ASP A 44 -16.50 6.09 7.50
N ASP A 45 -17.20 7.09 6.96
CA ASP A 45 -17.55 7.15 5.54
C ASP A 45 -16.31 7.28 4.64
N GLN A 46 -15.34 8.11 5.03
CA GLN A 46 -14.08 8.27 4.27
C GLN A 46 -13.23 7.00 4.33
N SER A 47 -13.19 6.36 5.49
CA SER A 47 -12.54 5.06 5.66
C SER A 47 -13.19 4.01 4.77
N ALA A 48 -14.53 3.96 4.70
CA ALA A 48 -15.27 3.05 3.83
C ALA A 48 -14.97 3.31 2.34
N GLN A 49 -14.84 4.58 1.93
CA GLN A 49 -14.45 4.93 0.56
C GLN A 49 -13.04 4.44 0.22
N VAL A 50 -12.06 4.66 1.11
CA VAL A 50 -10.68 4.18 0.94
C VAL A 50 -10.65 2.64 0.88
N LEU A 51 -11.30 1.97 1.82
CA LEU A 51 -11.39 0.51 1.84
C LEU A 51 -12.06 -0.02 0.57
N GLY A 52 -13.09 0.66 0.06
CA GLY A 52 -13.74 0.35 -1.22
C GLY A 52 -12.79 0.47 -2.41
N ALA A 53 -11.90 1.45 -2.39
CA ALA A 53 -10.93 1.73 -3.45
C ALA A 53 -9.72 0.79 -3.48
N LEU A 54 -9.43 0.07 -2.40
CA LEU A 54 -8.35 -0.92 -2.40
C LEU A 54 -8.63 -2.03 -3.41
N VAL A 55 -7.61 -2.42 -4.17
CA VAL A 55 -7.69 -3.47 -5.18
C VAL A 55 -6.66 -4.56 -4.87
N GLU A 56 -7.07 -5.82 -5.00
CA GLU A 56 -6.15 -6.94 -4.80
C GLU A 56 -5.09 -6.96 -5.90
N LYS A 57 -3.82 -7.04 -5.50
CA LYS A 57 -2.70 -7.26 -6.40
C LYS A 57 -2.14 -8.67 -6.18
N PRO A 58 -2.32 -9.61 -7.12
CA PRO A 58 -1.84 -10.97 -6.94
C PRO A 58 -0.31 -11.03 -6.96
N ALA A 59 0.27 -11.77 -6.03
CA ALA A 59 1.68 -12.16 -6.00
C ALA A 59 1.78 -13.69 -6.22
N PRO A 60 1.81 -14.16 -7.48
CA PRO A 60 1.59 -15.57 -7.80
C PRO A 60 2.78 -16.48 -7.47
N ALA A 61 3.95 -15.91 -7.17
CA ALA A 61 5.18 -16.67 -6.92
C ALA A 61 5.99 -16.08 -5.77
N LYS A 62 6.80 -16.93 -5.13
CA LYS A 62 7.81 -16.49 -4.17
C LYS A 62 8.90 -15.70 -4.89
N GLY A 63 9.46 -14.69 -4.22
CA GLY A 63 10.53 -13.85 -4.76
C GLY A 63 10.05 -12.72 -5.69
N ILE A 64 8.73 -12.52 -5.82
CA ILE A 64 8.20 -11.33 -6.50
C ILE A 64 8.54 -10.09 -5.67
N LYS A 65 9.13 -9.10 -6.34
CA LYS A 65 9.39 -7.78 -5.77
C LYS A 65 8.15 -6.90 -6.01
N VAL A 66 7.43 -6.58 -4.94
CA VAL A 66 6.25 -5.70 -5.01
C VAL A 66 6.70 -4.25 -5.16
N ILE A 67 7.73 -3.86 -4.43
CA ILE A 67 8.35 -2.54 -4.44
C ILE A 67 9.86 -2.74 -4.61
N SER A 68 10.49 -1.92 -5.46
CA SER A 68 11.94 -1.87 -5.61
C SER A 68 12.46 -0.53 -5.10
N GLN A 69 13.50 -0.57 -4.26
CA GLN A 69 14.11 0.65 -3.74
C GLN A 69 14.69 1.49 -4.90
N GLY A 70 14.35 2.79 -4.91
CA GLY A 70 14.72 3.72 -5.97
C GLY A 70 13.61 3.99 -6.98
N ASP A 71 12.56 3.17 -7.01
CA ASP A 71 11.38 3.40 -7.85
C ASP A 71 10.49 4.52 -7.26
N ALA A 72 9.67 5.13 -8.12
CA ALA A 72 8.64 6.05 -7.67
C ALA A 72 7.61 5.32 -6.81
N GLY A 73 7.23 5.94 -5.69
CA GLY A 73 6.23 5.40 -4.76
C GLY A 73 4.87 6.02 -5.01
N ASP A 74 4.03 5.34 -5.79
CA ASP A 74 2.69 5.83 -6.18
C ASP A 74 1.53 5.08 -5.47
N TYR A 75 1.83 3.94 -4.84
CA TYR A 75 0.84 3.04 -4.26
C TYR A 75 1.09 2.76 -2.79
N PHE A 76 -0.01 2.54 -2.07
CA PHE A 76 -0.02 2.00 -0.72
C PHE A 76 -0.49 0.54 -0.76
N TYR A 77 0.21 -0.34 -0.05
CA TYR A 77 -0.07 -1.77 -0.05
C TYR A 77 -0.41 -2.26 1.36
N VAL A 78 -1.31 -3.23 1.42
CA VAL A 78 -1.61 -4.00 2.63
C VAL A 78 -1.40 -5.47 2.29
N VAL A 79 -0.72 -6.20 3.17
CA VAL A 79 -0.52 -7.64 2.99
C VAL A 79 -1.80 -8.36 3.39
N GLU A 80 -2.58 -8.82 2.41
CA GLU A 80 -3.81 -9.59 2.66
C GLU A 80 -3.52 -11.02 3.12
N LYS A 81 -2.42 -11.62 2.64
CA LYS A 81 -2.01 -12.98 3.00
C LYS A 81 -0.52 -13.20 2.77
N GLY A 82 0.10 -13.97 3.66
CA GLY A 82 1.52 -14.32 3.60
C GLY A 82 2.41 -13.27 4.28
N SER A 83 3.66 -13.19 3.85
CA SER A 83 4.60 -12.17 4.31
C SER A 83 5.59 -11.76 3.24
N PHE A 84 6.11 -10.55 3.38
CA PHE A 84 7.14 -9.97 2.52
C PHE A 84 8.32 -9.52 3.38
N GLU A 85 9.52 -9.87 2.92
CA GLU A 85 10.76 -9.41 3.55
C GLU A 85 11.13 -8.02 3.02
N VAL A 86 11.61 -7.17 3.92
CA VAL A 86 12.02 -5.80 3.58
C VAL A 86 13.54 -5.74 3.59
N TYR A 87 14.10 -5.29 2.47
CA TYR A 87 15.53 -5.11 2.28
C TYR A 87 15.85 -3.65 1.97
N VAL A 88 16.97 -3.16 2.51
CA VAL A 88 17.45 -1.79 2.26
C VAL A 88 18.90 -1.82 1.85
N ASN A 89 19.17 -1.22 0.69
CA ASN A 89 20.50 -0.95 0.19
C ASN A 89 20.92 0.48 0.56
N SER A 90 22.14 0.64 1.10
CA SER A 90 22.69 1.95 1.49
C SER A 90 22.89 2.92 0.33
N THR A 91 22.95 2.42 -0.91
CA THR A 91 23.02 3.26 -2.13
C THR A 91 21.70 3.93 -2.47
N GLY A 92 20.61 3.60 -1.77
CA GLY A 92 19.28 4.15 -2.06
C GLY A 92 18.57 3.51 -3.25
N SER A 93 19.16 2.47 -3.87
CA SER A 93 18.61 1.79 -5.03
C SER A 93 19.01 0.32 -5.10
N LEU A 94 18.25 -0.48 -5.85
CA LEU A 94 18.56 -1.88 -6.13
C LEU A 94 19.82 -1.99 -6.99
N GLN A 95 20.83 -2.72 -6.51
CA GLN A 95 22.10 -2.92 -7.21
C GLN A 95 22.17 -4.29 -7.91
N PRO A 96 23.06 -4.46 -8.92
CA PRO A 96 23.36 -5.78 -9.47
C PRO A 96 24.09 -6.69 -8.47
N GLY A 97 24.00 -8.01 -8.68
CA GLY A 97 24.74 -9.01 -7.91
C GLY A 97 23.97 -9.58 -6.71
N PRO A 98 24.59 -10.54 -5.98
CA PRO A 98 23.92 -11.27 -4.90
C PRO A 98 23.50 -10.38 -3.72
N ASP A 99 24.27 -9.34 -3.42
CA ASP A 99 23.99 -8.39 -2.34
C ASP A 99 23.19 -7.17 -2.80
N GLY A 100 22.64 -7.23 -4.02
CA GLY A 100 22.01 -6.11 -4.70
C GLY A 100 20.83 -5.50 -3.97
N MET A 101 20.08 -6.32 -3.23
CA MET A 101 18.93 -5.89 -2.43
C MET A 101 19.34 -5.20 -1.12
N GLY A 102 20.59 -5.33 -0.70
CA GLY A 102 21.06 -4.83 0.58
C GLY A 102 20.71 -5.74 1.75
N GLN A 103 20.55 -5.16 2.94
CA GLN A 103 20.37 -5.90 4.19
C GLN A 103 18.89 -6.09 4.51
N LYS A 104 18.50 -7.26 5.03
CA LYS A 104 17.15 -7.48 5.56
C LYS A 104 16.97 -6.62 6.81
N VAL A 105 15.98 -5.74 6.79
CA VAL A 105 15.67 -4.83 7.91
C VAL A 105 14.34 -5.14 8.59
N GLY A 106 13.52 -6.01 8.00
CA GLY A 106 12.24 -6.37 8.57
C GLY A 106 11.43 -7.36 7.74
N GLU A 107 10.21 -7.58 8.19
CA GLU A 107 9.21 -8.41 7.53
C GLU A 107 7.83 -7.82 7.79
N ILE A 108 7.00 -7.76 6.75
CA ILE A 108 5.61 -7.32 6.83
C ILE A 108 4.74 -8.56 6.58
N ALA A 109 3.97 -8.94 7.60
CA ALA A 109 3.06 -10.08 7.54
C ALA A 109 1.61 -9.62 7.28
N GLU A 110 0.69 -10.57 7.24
CA GLU A 110 -0.75 -10.33 7.08
C GLU A 110 -1.28 -9.21 7.97
N GLY A 111 -2.02 -8.28 7.37
CA GLY A 111 -2.55 -7.08 8.02
C GLY A 111 -1.52 -5.96 8.23
N GLY A 112 -0.26 -6.16 7.86
CA GLY A 112 0.77 -5.13 7.87
C GLY A 112 0.69 -4.24 6.63
N SER A 113 1.11 -2.97 6.81
CA SER A 113 1.18 -1.95 5.77
C SER A 113 2.39 -1.05 5.94
#